data_AF-A0A440KGX7-F1
#
_entry.id   AF-A0A440KGX7-F1
#
_cell.length_a   1.000
_cell.length_b   1.000
_cell.length_c   1.000
_cell.angle_alpha   90.00
_cell.angle_beta   90.00
_cell.angle_gamma   90.00
#
_symmetry.space_group_name_H-M   'P 1'
#
loop_
_entity.id
_entity.type
_entity.pdbx_description
1 polymer ?
#
loop_
_entity_poly.entity_id
_entity_poly.type
_entity_poly.pdbx_seq_one_letter_code
_entity_poly.pdbx_strand_id
1 'polypeptide(L)'
;MANALTLTRDRAGVTVVIGNLAGQLFTSHGTIVFVDPSSGEVRHGTFEHSPQNTLLVQQGALARLKFTEAGIDKEIVYLRDYSAIVGSKKFDSPDVLNILPGTLTPKIFRGREFGLEKGGKFLCAEPDGRITLSRPACETWELFHLREDAKESSGTITSHRIDGKIISFFITNRVDYIQSSLIRGDFYERDELELIKRLAPPGRAFVDIGANIGNHSIFVSKFCSPSEIIIFEPNPNAIDILKINLSLNACSNVNIDYLGVALSSEPKIANVFYPISNNMGQAQMLEADHGVIKCLPGDLFLRQKPVGFIKIDVEGAEFDVLKGIQGTIELWRPGILIEVWPERHQDLSSWCDAFGYAVRETFPLDNNFFVAPVEG
;
A
#
# COMPACT_ATOMS: atom_id res chain seq x y z
N MET A 1 21.83 7.97 -2.85
CA MET A 1 21.89 9.45 -3.03
C MET A 1 22.07 9.75 -4.50
N ALA A 2 20.97 9.96 -5.23
CA ALA A 2 20.99 10.49 -6.59
C ALA A 2 20.45 11.92 -6.52
N ASN A 3 21.13 12.86 -7.15
CA ASN A 3 20.81 14.29 -7.05
C ASN A 3 19.47 14.57 -7.74
N ALA A 4 18.47 14.94 -6.94
CA ALA A 4 17.25 15.56 -7.41
C ALA A 4 17.55 16.81 -8.25
N LEU A 5 16.64 17.16 -9.18
CA LEU A 5 16.57 18.47 -9.85
C LEU A 5 16.75 19.59 -8.81
N THR A 6 17.97 20.10 -8.69
CA THR A 6 18.29 21.18 -7.75
C THR A 6 18.34 22.46 -8.56
N LEU A 7 17.29 23.27 -8.44
CA LEU A 7 17.27 24.64 -8.97
C LEU A 7 18.14 25.50 -8.06
N THR A 8 19.38 25.79 -8.47
CA THR A 8 20.19 26.83 -7.81
C THR A 8 19.98 28.17 -8.51
N ARG A 9 19.59 29.18 -7.73
CA ARG A 9 19.45 30.57 -8.18
C ARG A 9 20.79 31.28 -7.96
N ASP A 10 21.38 31.84 -9.01
CA ASP A 10 22.39 32.90 -8.86
C ASP A 10 22.01 34.13 -9.69
N ARG A 11 22.57 35.29 -9.32
CA ARG A 11 22.22 36.66 -9.73
C ARG A 11 22.39 36.96 -11.23
N ALA A 12 22.69 35.96 -12.07
CA ALA A 12 22.86 36.10 -13.52
C ALA A 12 21.87 35.25 -14.37
N GLY A 13 20.95 34.49 -13.77
CA GLY A 13 19.98 33.66 -14.50
C GLY A 13 19.98 32.19 -14.04
N VAL A 14 18.89 31.47 -14.33
CA VAL A 14 18.71 30.06 -13.92
C VAL A 14 19.67 29.17 -14.72
N THR A 15 20.67 28.59 -14.06
CA THR A 15 21.52 27.56 -14.67
C THR A 15 21.08 26.19 -14.15
N VAL A 16 20.63 25.32 -15.06
CA VAL A 16 20.24 23.94 -14.74
C VAL A 16 21.52 23.10 -14.66
N VAL A 17 21.86 22.61 -13.47
CA VAL A 17 22.92 21.59 -13.32
C VAL A 17 22.30 20.23 -13.64
N ILE A 18 22.78 19.59 -14.70
CA ILE A 18 22.18 18.37 -15.23
C ILE A 18 22.88 17.14 -14.65
N GLY A 19 22.29 16.53 -13.63
CA GLY A 19 22.72 15.24 -13.09
C GLY A 19 22.15 14.05 -13.89
N ASN A 20 22.76 12.87 -13.74
CA ASN A 20 22.19 11.62 -14.26
C ASN A 20 20.94 11.25 -13.44
N LEU A 21 19.82 10.98 -14.11
CA LEU A 21 18.52 10.65 -13.49
C LEU A 21 17.91 9.42 -14.15
N ALA A 22 17.20 8.59 -13.36
CA ALA A 22 16.39 7.49 -13.86
C ALA A 22 15.10 7.39 -13.04
N GLY A 23 13.95 7.33 -13.70
CA GLY A 23 12.65 7.21 -13.01
C GLY A 23 11.51 6.86 -13.95
N GLN A 24 10.36 6.51 -13.38
CA GLN A 24 9.14 6.28 -14.16
C GLN A 24 8.61 7.62 -14.69
N LEU A 25 8.19 7.62 -15.96
CA LEU A 25 7.69 8.82 -16.63
C LEU A 25 6.16 8.88 -16.53
N PHE A 26 5.66 9.95 -15.93
CA PHE A 26 4.24 10.23 -15.79
C PHE A 26 3.84 11.41 -16.66
N THR A 27 2.64 11.38 -17.20
CA THR A 27 2.03 12.55 -17.85
C THR A 27 1.51 13.53 -16.78
N SER A 28 1.33 14.79 -17.15
CA SER A 28 0.65 15.80 -16.32
C SER A 28 -0.78 15.44 -15.92
N HIS A 29 -1.39 14.44 -16.58
CA HIS A 29 -2.77 13.99 -16.34
C HIS A 29 -2.85 12.71 -15.49
N GLY A 30 -1.75 12.28 -14.87
CA GLY A 30 -1.76 11.15 -13.93
C GLY A 30 -1.73 9.76 -14.57
N THR A 31 -1.24 9.64 -15.81
CA THR A 31 -1.04 8.34 -16.48
C THR A 31 0.44 8.01 -16.58
N ILE A 32 0.80 6.72 -16.60
CA ILE A 32 2.18 6.28 -16.80
C ILE A 32 2.49 6.07 -18.27
N VAL A 33 3.72 6.33 -18.69
CA VAL A 33 4.22 5.97 -20.02
C VAL A 33 4.83 4.56 -19.98
N PHE A 34 4.45 3.71 -20.92
CA PHE A 34 4.88 2.32 -21.00
C PHE A 34 5.03 1.84 -22.44
N VAL A 35 5.66 0.68 -22.64
CA VAL A 35 5.66 -0.05 -23.92
C VAL A 35 4.61 -1.16 -23.84
N ASP A 36 3.62 -1.14 -24.71
CA ASP A 36 2.62 -2.21 -24.81
C ASP A 36 3.30 -3.51 -25.28
N PRO A 37 3.36 -4.57 -24.45
CA PRO A 37 4.05 -5.82 -24.81
C PRO A 37 3.46 -6.53 -26.03
N SER A 38 2.18 -6.29 -26.34
CA SER A 38 1.51 -6.97 -27.45
C SER A 38 1.87 -6.39 -28.81
N SER A 39 2.04 -5.07 -28.87
CA SER A 39 2.24 -4.30 -30.11
C SER A 39 3.63 -3.70 -30.26
N GLY A 40 4.34 -3.48 -29.14
CA GLY A 40 5.59 -2.72 -29.05
C GLY A 40 5.41 -1.21 -29.15
N GLU A 41 4.18 -0.71 -29.14
CA GLU A 41 3.88 0.73 -29.14
C GLU A 41 4.21 1.36 -27.78
N VAL A 42 4.78 2.56 -27.77
CA VAL A 42 4.86 3.39 -26.57
C VAL A 42 3.51 4.07 -26.37
N ARG A 43 2.90 3.83 -25.22
CA ARG A 43 1.57 4.30 -24.85
C ARG A 43 1.60 4.94 -23.48
N HIS A 44 0.49 5.57 -23.11
CA HIS A 44 0.22 5.90 -21.71
C HIS A 44 -1.17 5.47 -21.28
N GLY A 45 -1.34 5.22 -19.99
CA GLY A 45 -2.58 4.71 -19.41
C GLY A 45 -2.60 4.79 -17.88
N THR A 46 -3.70 4.36 -17.25
CA THR A 46 -3.81 4.43 -15.79
C THR A 46 -2.75 3.55 -15.14
N PHE A 47 -2.23 3.99 -14.00
CA PHE A 47 -1.19 3.29 -13.26
C PHE A 47 -1.59 1.83 -12.94
N GLU A 48 -2.87 1.58 -12.62
CA GLU A 48 -3.36 0.26 -12.19
C GLU A 48 -3.39 -0.79 -13.31
N HIS A 49 -3.63 -0.36 -14.56
CA HIS A 49 -3.85 -1.26 -15.70
C HIS A 49 -2.71 -1.26 -16.72
N SER A 50 -1.65 -0.51 -16.44
CA SER A 50 -0.54 -0.30 -17.37
C SER A 50 0.76 -0.91 -16.82
N PRO A 51 1.58 -1.56 -17.66
CA PRO A 51 2.83 -2.16 -17.21
C PRO A 51 3.86 -1.09 -16.85
N GLN A 52 4.58 -1.31 -15.76
CA GLN A 52 5.68 -0.44 -15.32
C GLN A 52 7.02 -0.89 -15.92
N ASN A 53 7.09 -0.92 -17.26
CA ASN A 53 8.21 -1.52 -17.98
C ASN A 53 9.14 -0.50 -18.65
N THR A 54 8.90 0.79 -18.46
CA THR A 54 9.68 1.86 -19.09
C THR A 54 10.22 2.83 -18.05
N LEU A 55 11.48 3.23 -18.20
CA LEU A 55 12.14 4.25 -17.39
C LEU A 55 12.66 5.36 -18.29
N LEU A 56 12.48 6.62 -17.92
CA LEU A 56 13.23 7.70 -18.57
C LEU A 56 14.60 7.79 -17.90
N VAL A 57 15.66 7.66 -18.70
CA VAL A 57 17.06 7.77 -18.28
C VAL A 57 17.66 9.02 -18.89
N GLN A 58 18.18 9.91 -18.06
CA GLN A 58 18.84 11.15 -18.46
C GLN A 58 20.35 11.07 -18.21
N GLN A 59 21.12 11.46 -19.22
CA GLN A 59 22.58 11.56 -19.19
C GLN A 59 23.01 12.91 -19.78
N GLY A 60 23.41 13.84 -18.91
CA GLY A 60 23.63 15.23 -19.32
C GLY A 60 22.38 15.82 -19.98
N ALA A 61 22.54 16.59 -21.05
CA ALA A 61 21.44 17.27 -21.73
C ALA A 61 20.45 16.36 -22.48
N LEU A 62 20.73 15.07 -22.55
CA LEU A 62 19.95 14.11 -23.33
C LEU A 62 19.25 13.11 -22.42
N ALA A 63 18.03 12.72 -22.80
CA ALA A 63 17.25 11.68 -22.14
C ALA A 63 16.79 10.63 -23.14
N ARG A 64 16.52 9.40 -22.68
CA ARG A 64 15.92 8.33 -23.48
C ARG A 64 14.93 7.54 -22.64
N LEU A 65 13.84 7.08 -23.25
CA LEU A 65 13.03 6.02 -22.67
C LEU A 65 13.80 4.69 -22.81
N LYS A 66 13.93 3.98 -21.70
CA LYS A 66 14.57 2.68 -21.59
C LYS A 66 13.48 1.64 -21.37
N PHE A 67 13.38 0.70 -22.30
CA PHE A 67 12.60 -0.52 -22.17
C PHE A 67 13.55 -1.70 -22.41
N THR A 68 13.51 -2.69 -21.52
CA THR A 68 14.39 -3.87 -21.58
C THR A 68 13.53 -5.12 -21.75
N GLU A 69 13.80 -5.89 -22.78
CA GLU A 69 13.12 -7.15 -23.07
C GLU A 69 14.17 -8.26 -23.20
N ALA A 70 13.99 -9.36 -22.45
CA ALA A 70 14.94 -10.47 -22.38
C ALA A 70 16.39 -10.03 -22.08
N GLY A 71 16.56 -9.01 -21.23
CA GLY A 71 17.87 -8.46 -20.85
C GLY A 71 18.51 -7.53 -21.89
N ILE A 72 17.81 -7.22 -22.98
CA ILE A 72 18.31 -6.36 -24.06
C ILE A 72 17.51 -5.05 -24.08
N ASP A 73 18.21 -3.93 -24.00
CA ASP A 73 17.60 -2.61 -24.20
C ASP A 73 17.12 -2.47 -25.64
N LYS A 74 15.82 -2.21 -25.83
CA LYS A 74 15.25 -1.94 -27.15
C LYS A 74 15.32 -0.45 -27.45
N GLU A 75 15.61 -0.13 -28.70
CA GLU A 75 15.55 1.25 -29.17
C GLU A 75 14.10 1.69 -29.39
N ILE A 76 13.79 2.91 -28.95
CA ILE A 76 12.48 3.53 -29.15
C ILE A 76 12.59 4.62 -30.20
N VAL A 77 11.63 4.62 -31.12
CA VAL A 77 11.46 5.63 -32.15
C VAL A 77 10.19 6.42 -31.87
N TYR A 78 10.31 7.74 -31.97
CA TYR A 78 9.20 8.68 -31.76
C TYR A 78 8.75 9.25 -33.11
N LEU A 79 7.50 8.98 -33.50
CA LEU A 79 6.93 9.42 -34.77
C LEU A 79 5.76 10.37 -34.55
N ARG A 80 5.35 11.02 -35.62
CA ARG A 80 4.23 11.98 -35.61
C ARG A 80 2.91 11.36 -35.15
N ASP A 81 2.65 10.11 -35.52
CA ASP A 81 1.34 9.48 -35.33
C ASP A 81 1.34 8.41 -34.23
N TYR A 82 2.52 7.90 -33.85
CA TYR A 82 2.75 6.94 -32.76
C TYR A 82 4.24 6.88 -32.41
N SER A 83 4.59 6.18 -31.34
CA SER A 83 5.98 5.87 -30.99
C SER A 83 6.06 4.38 -30.69
N ALA A 84 7.18 3.72 -30.97
CA ALA A 84 7.28 2.27 -30.81
C ALA A 84 8.74 1.81 -30.68
N ILE A 85 8.93 0.58 -30.20
CA ILE A 85 10.23 -0.08 -30.21
C ILE A 85 10.58 -0.53 -31.63
N VAL A 86 11.85 -0.43 -32.00
CA VAL A 86 12.40 -0.92 -33.26
C VAL A 86 12.20 -2.44 -33.35
N GLY A 87 11.69 -2.91 -34.49
CA GLY A 87 11.45 -4.34 -34.75
C GLY A 87 10.19 -4.92 -34.07
N SER A 88 9.29 -4.07 -33.58
CA SER A 88 7.98 -4.52 -33.09
C SER A 88 7.01 -4.84 -34.23
N LYS A 89 5.91 -5.56 -33.90
CA LYS A 89 4.84 -5.89 -34.85
C LYS A 89 4.18 -4.65 -35.46
N LYS A 90 4.21 -3.50 -34.77
CA LYS A 90 3.70 -2.21 -35.28
C LYS A 90 4.70 -1.53 -36.24
N PHE A 91 5.90 -2.08 -36.40
CA PHE A 91 7.07 -1.51 -37.04
C PHE A 91 7.47 -2.30 -38.29
N ASP A 92 6.51 -2.61 -39.18
CA ASP A 92 6.69 -3.48 -40.35
C ASP A 92 6.60 -2.67 -41.68
N SER A 93 7.34 -1.55 -41.78
CA SER A 93 7.40 -0.73 -43.00
C SER A 93 8.84 -0.41 -43.44
N PRO A 94 9.18 -0.55 -44.75
CA PRO A 94 10.52 -0.33 -45.29
C PRO A 94 10.97 1.15 -45.37
N ASP A 95 10.10 2.13 -45.10
CA ASP A 95 10.41 3.57 -45.23
C ASP A 95 11.21 4.18 -44.04
N VAL A 96 11.70 3.34 -43.12
CA VAL A 96 12.21 3.80 -41.81
C VAL A 96 13.75 3.84 -41.72
N LEU A 97 14.46 3.52 -42.80
CA LEU A 97 15.93 3.48 -42.88
C LEU A 97 16.65 4.80 -42.52
N ASN A 98 15.92 5.91 -42.34
CA ASN A 98 16.46 7.24 -41.99
C ASN A 98 16.02 7.77 -40.60
N ILE A 99 15.30 7.00 -39.79
CA ILE A 99 14.83 7.49 -38.48
C ILE A 99 15.82 7.11 -37.40
N LEU A 100 16.67 8.07 -37.01
CA LEU A 100 17.61 7.87 -35.90
C LEU A 100 16.82 7.62 -34.59
N PRO A 101 17.11 6.51 -33.88
CA PRO A 101 16.68 6.29 -32.51
C PRO A 101 16.92 7.55 -31.67
N GLY A 102 15.92 7.98 -30.91
CA GLY A 102 15.91 9.31 -30.34
C GLY A 102 16.43 9.38 -28.93
N THR A 103 17.51 10.12 -28.72
CA THR A 103 17.61 10.94 -27.51
C THR A 103 16.64 12.12 -27.63
N LEU A 104 16.04 12.49 -26.51
CA LEU A 104 15.15 13.63 -26.32
C LEU A 104 15.90 14.67 -25.48
N THR A 105 15.57 15.94 -25.65
CA THR A 105 16.09 17.04 -24.84
C THR A 105 15.02 17.47 -23.84
N PRO A 106 15.20 17.24 -22.53
CA PRO A 106 14.28 17.75 -21.52
C PRO A 106 14.27 19.28 -21.50
N LYS A 107 13.08 19.88 -21.51
CA LYS A 107 12.86 21.33 -21.35
C LYS A 107 12.03 21.55 -20.10
N ILE A 108 12.62 22.19 -19.09
CA ILE A 108 11.93 22.45 -17.81
C ILE A 108 10.95 23.61 -17.99
N PHE A 109 9.72 23.44 -17.50
CA PHE A 109 8.69 24.48 -17.56
C PHE A 109 8.26 24.98 -16.17
N ARG A 110 7.80 24.08 -15.29
CA ARG A 110 7.31 24.44 -13.94
C ARG A 110 7.63 23.35 -12.93
N GLY A 111 8.27 23.71 -11.81
CA GLY A 111 8.57 22.76 -10.74
C GLY A 111 9.33 21.53 -11.25
N ARG A 112 8.71 20.35 -11.16
CA ARG A 112 9.25 19.06 -11.65
C ARG A 112 8.72 18.65 -13.03
N GLU A 113 7.90 19.48 -13.67
CA GLU A 113 7.33 19.21 -14.99
C GLU A 113 8.26 19.69 -16.10
N PHE A 114 8.40 18.85 -17.12
CA PHE A 114 9.24 19.09 -18.28
C PHE A 114 8.59 18.54 -19.55
N GLY A 115 8.90 19.17 -20.68
CA GLY A 115 8.64 18.61 -22.01
C GLY A 115 9.85 17.85 -22.52
N LEU A 116 9.63 16.87 -23.39
CA LEU A 116 10.70 16.12 -24.06
C LEU A 116 10.75 16.49 -25.54
N GLU A 117 11.81 17.16 -25.97
CA GLU A 117 11.90 17.76 -27.31
C GLU A 117 12.90 17.04 -28.23
N LYS A 118 12.54 16.88 -29.50
CA LYS A 118 13.45 16.45 -30.58
C LYS A 118 13.06 17.12 -31.89
N GLY A 119 14.02 17.80 -32.51
CA GLY A 119 13.84 18.39 -33.85
C GLY A 119 12.78 19.50 -33.90
N GLY A 120 12.65 20.28 -32.82
CA GLY A 120 11.67 21.36 -32.69
C GLY A 120 10.26 20.87 -32.37
N LYS A 121 10.09 19.59 -32.01
CA LYS A 121 8.80 19.00 -31.63
C LYS A 121 8.87 18.36 -30.26
N PHE A 122 7.78 18.41 -29.52
CA PHE A 122 7.61 17.79 -28.22
C PHE A 122 6.93 16.43 -28.33
N LEU A 123 7.31 15.55 -27.39
CA LEU A 123 6.59 14.33 -27.12
C LEU A 123 5.21 14.69 -26.53
N CYS A 124 4.16 14.03 -27.00
CA CYS A 124 2.77 14.32 -26.68
C CYS A 124 2.10 13.03 -26.20
N ALA A 125 1.45 13.08 -25.05
CA ALA A 125 0.51 12.07 -24.58
C ALA A 125 -0.86 12.38 -25.18
N GLU A 126 -1.32 11.62 -26.18
CA GLU A 126 -2.58 11.92 -26.84
C GLU A 126 -3.78 11.37 -26.03
N PRO A 127 -4.97 11.99 -26.09
CA PRO A 127 -6.14 11.53 -25.32
C PRO A 127 -6.54 10.06 -25.53
N ASP A 128 -6.13 9.45 -26.64
CA ASP A 128 -6.38 8.04 -26.99
C ASP A 128 -5.28 7.07 -26.49
N GLY A 129 -4.36 7.55 -25.66
CA GLY A 129 -3.28 6.78 -25.04
C GLY A 129 -2.03 6.63 -25.90
N ARG A 130 -1.98 7.22 -27.10
CA ARG A 130 -0.77 7.20 -27.93
C ARG A 130 0.30 8.16 -27.41
N ILE A 131 1.57 7.82 -27.62
CA ILE A 131 2.68 8.74 -27.44
C ILE A 131 3.21 9.15 -28.81
N THR A 132 3.19 10.46 -29.12
CA THR A 132 3.60 11.00 -30.44
C THR A 132 4.68 12.06 -30.30
N LEU A 133 5.44 12.35 -31.36
CA LEU A 133 6.37 13.47 -31.47
C LEU A 133 5.86 14.44 -32.53
N SER A 134 4.93 15.32 -32.16
CA SER A 134 4.08 16.00 -33.15
C SER A 134 4.01 17.53 -33.00
N ARG A 135 3.98 18.07 -31.77
CA ARG A 135 3.65 19.49 -31.53
C ARG A 135 4.88 20.38 -31.36
N PRO A 136 4.88 21.62 -31.88
CA PRO A 136 6.01 22.54 -31.76
C PRO A 136 6.03 23.32 -30.44
N ALA A 137 4.93 23.29 -29.68
CA ALA A 137 4.79 23.93 -28.38
C ALA A 137 4.54 22.87 -27.30
N CYS A 138 4.94 23.17 -26.07
CA CYS A 138 4.69 22.32 -24.92
C CYS A 138 3.60 22.96 -24.05
N GLU A 139 2.44 22.34 -24.08
CA GLU A 139 1.27 22.66 -23.27
C GLU A 139 0.93 21.43 -22.40
N THR A 140 -0.32 21.25 -21.99
CA THR A 140 -0.69 20.24 -20.99
C THR A 140 -0.33 18.82 -21.42
N TRP A 141 -0.55 18.44 -22.68
CA TRP A 141 -0.35 17.07 -23.17
C TRP A 141 1.12 16.72 -23.49
N GLU A 142 2.00 17.72 -23.46
CA GLU A 142 3.43 17.56 -23.70
C GLU A 142 4.26 17.61 -22.41
N LEU A 143 3.60 17.83 -21.27
CA LEU A 143 4.22 17.89 -19.96
C LEU A 143 4.26 16.52 -19.30
N PHE A 144 5.44 16.19 -18.81
CA PHE A 144 5.75 14.98 -18.08
C PHE A 144 6.45 15.30 -16.77
N HIS A 145 6.45 14.35 -15.85
CA HIS A 145 7.24 14.41 -14.62
C HIS A 145 7.79 13.04 -14.25
N LEU A 146 8.85 13.04 -13.44
CA LEU A 146 9.47 11.82 -12.94
C LEU A 146 9.01 11.49 -11.53
N ARG A 147 8.84 10.20 -11.26
CA ARG A 147 8.70 9.64 -9.92
C ARG A 147 9.68 8.49 -9.73
N GLU A 148 10.55 8.60 -8.72
CA GLU A 148 11.58 7.60 -8.40
C GLU A 148 10.95 6.38 -7.69
N ASP A 149 9.99 6.63 -6.78
CA ASP A 149 9.27 5.60 -6.02
C ASP A 149 7.76 5.66 -6.33
N ALA A 150 7.40 5.46 -7.59
CA ALA A 150 6.01 5.39 -8.00
C ALA A 150 5.34 4.11 -7.50
N LYS A 151 4.89 4.15 -6.24
CA LYS A 151 3.79 3.32 -5.76
C LYS A 151 2.57 4.23 -5.68
N GLU A 152 1.55 3.97 -6.49
CA GLU A 152 0.24 4.61 -6.32
C GLU A 152 -0.73 3.61 -5.71
N SER A 153 -1.23 3.95 -4.52
CA SER A 153 -2.48 3.39 -4.03
C SER A 153 -3.60 4.29 -4.56
N SER A 154 -4.34 3.80 -5.55
CA SER A 154 -5.53 4.46 -6.08
C SER A 154 -6.78 3.82 -5.48
N GLY A 155 -7.82 4.61 -5.27
CA GLY A 155 -9.01 4.19 -4.55
C GLY A 155 -10.05 5.29 -4.42
N THR A 156 -11.16 4.98 -3.76
CA THR A 156 -12.25 5.91 -3.46
C THR A 156 -12.26 6.21 -1.97
N ILE A 157 -12.37 7.49 -1.60
CA ILE A 157 -12.73 7.83 -0.22
C ILE A 157 -14.24 7.77 -0.10
N THR A 158 -14.75 6.92 0.79
CA THR A 158 -16.14 6.91 1.21
C THR A 158 -16.26 7.52 2.60
N SER A 159 -17.32 8.30 2.83
CA SER A 159 -17.56 8.98 4.10
C SER A 159 -19.01 8.80 4.52
N HIS A 160 -19.22 8.33 5.74
CA HIS A 160 -20.54 8.06 6.29
C HIS A 160 -20.69 8.68 7.68
N ARG A 161 -21.92 9.02 8.06
CA ARG A 161 -22.23 9.41 9.43
C ARG A 161 -22.62 8.17 10.23
N ILE A 162 -21.71 7.68 11.06
CA ILE A 162 -21.87 6.49 11.90
C ILE A 162 -21.88 6.95 13.36
N ASP A 163 -22.94 6.63 14.10
CA ASP A 163 -23.13 7.02 15.50
C ASP A 163 -22.87 8.50 15.79
N GLY A 164 -23.32 9.37 14.88
CA GLY A 164 -23.17 10.81 14.99
C GLY A 164 -21.78 11.36 14.64
N LYS A 165 -20.82 10.52 14.21
CA LYS A 165 -19.49 10.95 13.76
C LYS A 165 -19.32 10.72 12.26
N ILE A 166 -18.61 11.61 11.59
CA ILE A 166 -18.19 11.36 10.19
C ILE A 166 -16.98 10.45 10.25
N ILE A 167 -17.13 9.27 9.65
CA ILE A 167 -16.07 8.27 9.50
C ILE A 167 -15.77 8.14 8.01
N SER A 168 -14.49 8.16 7.66
CA SER A 168 -14.05 8.07 6.27
C SER A 168 -13.08 6.92 6.05
N PHE A 169 -13.23 6.19 4.95
CA PHE A 169 -12.32 5.12 4.56
C PHE A 169 -11.89 5.32 3.11
N PHE A 170 -10.59 5.24 2.87
CA PHE A 170 -9.98 5.02 1.58
C PHE A 170 -10.08 3.53 1.23
N ILE A 171 -10.72 3.24 0.10
CA ILE A 171 -11.09 1.91 -0.36
C ILE A 171 -10.46 1.66 -1.72
N THR A 172 -9.66 0.61 -1.83
CA THR A 172 -8.95 0.23 -3.07
C THR A 172 -9.59 -0.97 -3.77
N ASN A 173 -10.36 -1.78 -3.04
CA ASN A 173 -11.01 -2.97 -3.58
C ASN A 173 -12.47 -3.06 -3.11
N ARG A 174 -13.42 -3.01 -4.06
CA ARG A 174 -14.86 -3.03 -3.76
C ARG A 174 -15.43 -4.44 -3.52
N VAL A 175 -14.72 -5.49 -3.94
CA VAL A 175 -15.17 -6.88 -3.78
C VAL A 175 -14.56 -7.57 -2.56
N ASP A 176 -13.61 -6.91 -1.89
CA ASP A 176 -13.09 -7.34 -0.59
C ASP A 176 -14.19 -7.23 0.49
N TYR A 177 -14.31 -8.25 1.35
CA TYR A 177 -15.43 -8.38 2.29
C TYR A 177 -15.52 -7.20 3.27
N ILE A 178 -14.39 -6.82 3.86
CA ILE A 178 -14.31 -5.72 4.83
C ILE A 178 -14.63 -4.41 4.10
N GLN A 179 -13.92 -4.13 3.00
CA GLN A 179 -14.09 -2.88 2.25
C GLN A 179 -15.51 -2.73 1.65
N SER A 180 -16.14 -3.83 1.25
CA SER A 180 -17.53 -3.82 0.77
C SER A 180 -18.52 -3.37 1.86
N SER A 181 -18.27 -3.75 3.11
CA SER A 181 -19.08 -3.35 4.27
C SER A 181 -18.89 -1.88 4.58
N LEU A 182 -17.64 -1.39 4.56
CA LEU A 182 -17.31 0.03 4.72
C LEU A 182 -17.98 0.92 3.68
N ILE A 183 -18.10 0.47 2.42
CA ILE A 183 -18.84 1.18 1.36
C ILE A 183 -20.34 1.25 1.65
N ARG A 184 -20.91 0.20 2.25
CA ARG A 184 -22.36 0.15 2.60
C ARG A 184 -22.72 1.07 3.75
N GLY A 185 -21.74 1.65 4.43
CA GLY A 185 -21.92 2.76 5.35
C GLY A 185 -21.94 2.41 6.83
N ASP A 186 -21.39 1.25 7.20
CA ASP A 186 -21.09 0.91 8.59
C ASP A 186 -19.74 0.21 8.68
N PHE A 187 -19.23 0.05 9.90
CA PHE A 187 -18.06 -0.77 10.15
C PHE A 187 -18.34 -2.25 9.88
N TYR A 188 -17.29 -2.99 9.52
CA TYR A 188 -17.34 -4.46 9.51
C TYR A 188 -17.38 -4.98 10.95
N GLU A 189 -18.02 -6.14 11.19
CA GLU A 189 -18.12 -6.78 12.52
C GLU A 189 -18.74 -5.87 13.59
N ARG A 190 -19.93 -5.34 13.28
CA ARG A 190 -20.57 -4.32 14.11
C ARG A 190 -20.88 -4.80 15.54
N ASP A 191 -21.26 -6.07 15.71
CA ASP A 191 -21.63 -6.62 17.01
C ASP A 191 -20.40 -6.80 17.91
N GLU A 192 -19.28 -7.23 17.34
CA GLU A 192 -17.96 -7.36 17.95
C GLU A 192 -17.42 -5.99 18.38
N LEU A 193 -17.57 -4.97 17.53
CA LEU A 193 -17.19 -3.60 17.85
C LEU A 193 -18.00 -3.04 19.02
N GLU A 194 -19.31 -3.31 19.07
CA GLU A 194 -20.13 -2.93 20.22
C GLU A 194 -19.75 -3.74 21.48
N LEU A 195 -19.32 -5.00 21.37
CA LEU A 195 -18.73 -5.74 22.49
C LEU A 195 -17.45 -5.06 23.01
N ILE A 196 -16.53 -4.70 22.11
CA ILE A 196 -15.30 -3.98 22.47
C ILE A 196 -15.64 -2.68 23.18
N LYS A 197 -16.60 -1.91 22.67
CA LYS A 197 -17.03 -0.66 23.31
C LYS A 197 -17.62 -0.84 24.70
N ARG A 198 -18.33 -1.94 24.95
CA ARG A 198 -18.89 -2.26 26.27
C ARG A 198 -17.81 -2.69 27.26
N LEU A 199 -16.80 -3.43 26.80
CA LEU A 199 -15.90 -4.20 27.67
C LEU A 199 -14.47 -3.67 27.74
N ALA A 200 -14.01 -2.93 26.73
CA ALA A 200 -12.68 -2.32 26.75
C ALA A 200 -12.63 -1.24 27.84
N PRO A 201 -11.77 -1.39 28.87
CA PRO A 201 -11.76 -0.48 29.98
C PRO A 201 -11.16 0.88 29.56
N PRO A 202 -11.80 2.02 29.93
CA PRO A 202 -11.28 3.33 29.60
C PRO A 202 -9.91 3.55 30.27
N GLY A 203 -9.03 4.31 29.61
CA GLY A 203 -7.71 4.65 30.16
C GLY A 203 -6.69 3.51 30.21
N ARG A 204 -7.00 2.34 29.64
CA ARG A 204 -6.00 1.29 29.34
C ARG A 204 -5.72 1.21 27.84
N ALA A 205 -4.62 0.56 27.48
CA ALA A 205 -4.27 0.34 26.09
C ALA A 205 -5.18 -0.72 25.45
N PHE A 206 -5.59 -0.45 24.21
CA PHE A 206 -6.18 -1.44 23.32
C PHE A 206 -5.09 -1.95 22.37
N VAL A 207 -5.03 -3.26 22.13
CA VAL A 207 -4.06 -3.86 21.20
C VAL A 207 -4.81 -4.48 20.04
N ASP A 208 -4.51 -4.06 18.81
CA ASP A 208 -5.09 -4.58 17.56
C ASP A 208 -4.02 -5.39 16.81
N ILE A 209 -4.09 -6.72 16.87
CA ILE A 209 -3.15 -7.62 16.21
C ILE A 209 -3.82 -8.14 14.94
N GLY A 210 -3.27 -7.76 13.79
CA GLY A 210 -3.95 -7.87 12.49
C GLY A 210 -4.87 -6.68 12.24
N ALA A 211 -4.33 -5.46 12.34
CA ALA A 211 -5.12 -4.24 12.23
C ALA A 211 -5.70 -4.02 10.81
N ASN A 212 -5.15 -4.69 9.81
CA ASN A 212 -5.57 -4.63 8.41
C ASN A 212 -5.70 -3.18 7.93
N ILE A 213 -6.82 -2.78 7.32
CA ILE A 213 -7.07 -1.40 6.86
C ILE A 213 -7.65 -0.48 7.95
N GLY A 214 -7.74 -0.96 9.20
CA GLY A 214 -8.03 -0.12 10.38
C GLY A 214 -9.48 -0.11 10.85
N ASN A 215 -10.31 -1.08 10.45
CA ASN A 215 -11.72 -1.17 10.88
C ASN A 215 -11.87 -1.03 12.41
N HIS A 216 -11.22 -1.93 13.16
CA HIS A 216 -11.26 -1.98 14.62
C HIS A 216 -10.53 -0.80 15.27
N SER A 217 -9.28 -0.57 14.86
CA SER A 217 -8.47 0.56 15.34
C SER A 217 -9.18 1.91 15.25
N ILE A 218 -9.84 2.21 14.11
CA ILE A 218 -10.57 3.47 13.93
C ILE A 218 -11.81 3.49 14.82
N PHE A 219 -12.59 2.42 14.86
CA PHE A 219 -13.76 2.36 15.74
C PHE A 219 -13.37 2.62 17.20
N VAL A 220 -12.38 1.90 17.72
CA VAL A 220 -11.91 2.06 19.11
C VAL A 220 -11.38 3.47 19.37
N SER A 221 -10.62 4.03 18.43
CA SER A 221 -10.11 5.41 18.52
C SER A 221 -11.24 6.42 18.65
N LYS A 222 -12.31 6.24 17.86
CA LYS A 222 -13.41 7.20 17.81
C LYS A 222 -14.44 6.98 18.91
N PHE A 223 -14.64 5.77 19.43
CA PHE A 223 -15.81 5.46 20.27
C PHE A 223 -15.49 4.92 21.66
N CYS A 224 -14.27 4.46 21.95
CA CYS A 224 -13.97 3.73 23.19
C CYS A 224 -13.02 4.46 24.17
N SER A 225 -12.47 5.62 23.80
CA SER A 225 -11.57 6.43 24.66
C SER A 225 -10.43 5.64 25.36
N PRO A 226 -9.65 4.82 24.63
CA PRO A 226 -8.50 4.12 25.20
C PRO A 226 -7.39 5.13 25.59
N SER A 227 -6.45 4.71 26.45
CA SER A 227 -5.25 5.53 26.68
C SER A 227 -4.38 5.63 25.43
N GLU A 228 -4.32 4.55 24.66
CA GLU A 228 -3.56 4.40 23.43
C GLU A 228 -4.06 3.14 22.70
N ILE A 229 -3.88 3.09 21.39
CA ILE A 229 -4.16 1.92 20.57
C ILE A 229 -2.84 1.46 19.98
N ILE A 230 -2.42 0.23 20.26
CA ILE A 230 -1.18 -0.35 19.74
C ILE A 230 -1.57 -1.31 18.62
N ILE A 231 -1.05 -1.07 17.42
CA ILE A 231 -1.45 -1.84 16.23
C ILE A 231 -0.28 -2.64 15.67
N PHE A 232 -0.55 -3.87 15.26
CA PHE A 232 0.37 -4.73 14.51
C PHE A 232 -0.30 -5.11 13.19
N GLU A 233 0.35 -4.75 12.09
CA GLU A 233 -0.09 -5.13 10.75
C GLU A 233 1.16 -5.39 9.89
N PRO A 234 1.41 -6.64 9.48
CA PRO A 234 2.61 -6.98 8.72
C PRO A 234 2.48 -6.80 7.20
N ASN A 235 1.28 -6.78 6.62
CA ASN A 235 1.06 -6.72 5.17
C ASN A 235 1.29 -5.29 4.62
N PRO A 236 2.32 -5.05 3.79
CA PRO A 236 2.62 -3.72 3.26
C PRO A 236 1.47 -3.05 2.51
N ASN A 237 0.65 -3.82 1.79
CA ASN A 237 -0.50 -3.28 1.05
C ASN A 237 -1.60 -2.78 2.00
N ALA A 238 -1.86 -3.52 3.09
CA ALA A 238 -2.81 -3.11 4.11
C ALA A 238 -2.29 -1.90 4.89
N ILE A 239 -1.00 -1.88 5.24
CA ILE A 239 -0.33 -0.76 5.92
C ILE A 239 -0.51 0.56 5.17
N ASP A 240 -0.33 0.56 3.84
CA ASP A 240 -0.45 1.77 3.04
C ASP A 240 -1.88 2.35 3.12
N ILE A 241 -2.91 1.50 3.07
CA ILE A 241 -4.31 1.89 3.21
C ILE A 241 -4.63 2.32 4.65
N LEU A 242 -4.15 1.56 5.63
CA LEU A 242 -4.34 1.81 7.06
C LEU A 242 -3.86 3.20 7.46
N LYS A 243 -2.66 3.61 7.04
CA LYS A 243 -2.11 4.94 7.32
C LYS A 243 -3.00 6.06 6.76
N ILE A 244 -3.55 5.88 5.57
CA ILE A 244 -4.49 6.83 4.96
C ILE A 244 -5.77 6.87 5.81
N ASN A 245 -6.33 5.72 6.16
CA ASN A 245 -7.57 5.62 6.93
C ASN A 245 -7.45 6.23 8.34
N LEU A 246 -6.35 5.97 9.05
CA LEU A 246 -6.06 6.60 10.34
C LEU A 246 -5.98 8.12 10.22
N SER A 247 -5.34 8.62 9.15
CA SER A 247 -5.21 10.05 8.88
C SER A 247 -6.56 10.70 8.56
N LEU A 248 -7.38 10.07 7.73
CA LEU A 248 -8.73 10.55 7.36
C LEU A 248 -9.65 10.70 8.57
N ASN A 249 -9.43 9.92 9.64
CA ASN A 249 -10.24 9.95 10.86
C ASN A 249 -9.58 10.70 12.03
N ALA A 250 -8.41 11.29 11.81
CA ALA A 250 -7.62 11.98 12.84
C ALA A 250 -7.34 11.09 14.08
N CYS A 251 -6.98 9.83 13.86
CA CYS A 251 -6.69 8.85 14.91
C CYS A 251 -5.28 9.02 15.49
N SER A 252 -5.00 10.16 16.13
CA SER A 252 -3.66 10.48 16.66
C SER A 252 -3.26 9.69 17.91
N ASN A 253 -4.18 8.95 18.52
CA ASN A 253 -3.94 8.07 19.68
C ASN A 253 -3.56 6.63 19.28
N VAL A 254 -3.35 6.38 17.98
CA VAL A 254 -2.92 5.09 17.45
C VAL A 254 -1.41 5.09 17.27
N ASN A 255 -0.74 4.14 17.92
CA ASN A 255 0.69 3.93 17.85
C ASN A 255 1.04 3.02 16.67
N ILE A 256 1.73 3.60 15.69
CA ILE A 256 2.08 2.97 14.42
C ILE A 256 3.53 2.45 14.37
N ASP A 257 4.25 2.43 15.49
CA ASP A 257 5.68 2.07 15.55
C ASP A 257 5.92 0.58 15.20
N TYR A 258 4.88 -0.24 15.27
CA TYR A 258 4.94 -1.68 15.03
C TYR A 258 4.35 -2.13 13.68
N LEU A 259 4.08 -1.18 12.78
CA LEU A 259 3.69 -1.52 11.40
C LEU A 259 4.84 -2.24 10.67
N GLY A 260 4.51 -3.33 9.97
CA GLY A 260 5.49 -4.22 9.32
C GLY A 260 6.05 -5.32 10.25
N VAL A 261 5.54 -5.42 11.47
CA VAL A 261 5.86 -6.50 12.42
C VAL A 261 4.67 -7.44 12.56
N ALA A 262 4.91 -8.74 12.36
CA ALA A 262 3.98 -9.79 12.76
C ALA A 262 4.31 -10.25 14.19
N LEU A 263 3.30 -10.67 14.95
CA LEU A 263 3.55 -11.30 16.25
C LEU A 263 3.70 -12.81 16.10
N SER A 264 4.61 -13.40 16.86
CA SER A 264 4.91 -14.83 16.88
C SER A 264 5.45 -15.26 18.23
N SER A 265 5.51 -16.56 18.52
CA SER A 265 6.10 -17.02 19.78
C SER A 265 7.62 -16.89 19.83
N GLU A 266 8.27 -16.84 18.67
CA GLU A 266 9.73 -16.82 18.51
C GLU A 266 10.13 -15.89 17.35
N PRO A 267 11.31 -15.25 17.41
CA PRO A 267 11.80 -14.44 16.29
C PRO A 267 11.98 -15.25 15.00
N LYS A 268 11.33 -14.84 13.91
CA LYS A 268 11.47 -15.44 12.57
C LYS A 268 11.25 -14.41 11.47
N ILE A 269 11.52 -14.82 10.22
CA ILE A 269 11.21 -14.04 9.03
C ILE A 269 10.15 -14.75 8.18
N ALA A 270 9.25 -13.96 7.59
CA ALA A 270 8.12 -14.47 6.82
C ALA A 270 7.89 -13.67 5.54
N ASN A 271 7.09 -14.24 4.63
CA ASN A 271 6.53 -13.58 3.47
C ASN A 271 5.00 -13.57 3.56
N VAL A 272 4.38 -12.57 2.92
CA VAL A 272 2.93 -12.54 2.75
C VAL A 272 2.52 -13.58 1.72
N PHE A 273 1.57 -14.44 2.09
CA PHE A 273 0.92 -15.38 1.21
C PHE A 273 -0.56 -15.01 1.07
N TYR A 274 -1.06 -15.03 -0.17
CA TYR A 274 -2.47 -14.74 -0.47
C TYR A 274 -3.14 -16.04 -0.98
N PRO A 275 -3.92 -16.74 -0.15
CA PRO A 275 -4.61 -17.98 -0.56
C PRO A 275 -5.59 -17.74 -1.71
N ILE A 276 -6.23 -16.57 -1.73
CA ILE A 276 -7.14 -16.12 -2.77
C ILE A 276 -6.62 -14.81 -3.35
N SER A 277 -6.43 -14.75 -4.67
CA SER A 277 -6.04 -13.52 -5.37
C SER A 277 -7.08 -12.41 -5.09
N ASN A 278 -6.61 -11.22 -4.72
CA ASN A 278 -7.42 -10.02 -4.41
C ASN A 278 -8.25 -10.06 -3.12
N ASN A 279 -7.97 -10.96 -2.17
CA ASN A 279 -8.53 -10.86 -0.81
C ASN A 279 -7.41 -10.55 0.19
N MET A 280 -7.29 -9.27 0.58
CA MET A 280 -6.24 -8.86 1.52
C MET A 280 -6.56 -9.26 2.96
N GLY A 281 -7.86 -9.45 3.29
CA GLY A 281 -8.28 -9.92 4.61
C GLY A 281 -7.68 -11.26 4.98
N GLN A 282 -7.52 -12.18 4.01
CA GLN A 282 -7.05 -13.55 4.23
C GLN A 282 -5.54 -13.73 4.04
N ALA A 283 -4.76 -12.67 4.17
CA ALA A 283 -3.31 -12.73 3.96
C ALA A 283 -2.62 -13.45 5.14
N GLN A 284 -1.85 -14.49 4.83
CA GLN A 284 -1.13 -15.29 5.81
C GLN A 284 0.35 -14.93 5.85
N MET A 285 0.99 -15.07 7.01
CA MET A 285 2.44 -14.89 7.17
C MET A 285 3.13 -16.26 7.24
N LEU A 286 3.76 -16.67 6.14
CA LEU A 286 4.44 -17.97 6.05
C LEU A 286 5.95 -17.79 6.19
N GLU A 287 6.57 -18.64 7.02
CA GLU A 287 8.02 -18.64 7.23
C GLU A 287 8.76 -18.87 5.91
N ALA A 288 9.86 -18.14 5.71
CA ALA A 288 10.63 -18.20 4.47
C ALA A 288 12.11 -17.87 4.71
N ASP A 289 13.00 -18.59 4.02
CA ASP A 289 14.47 -18.38 4.11
C ASP A 289 14.92 -16.95 3.75
N HIS A 290 14.12 -16.26 2.93
CA HIS A 290 14.35 -14.88 2.48
C HIS A 290 13.09 -14.00 2.68
N GLY A 291 12.44 -14.17 3.83
CA GLY A 291 11.30 -13.33 4.24
C GLY A 291 11.67 -11.86 4.45
N VAL A 292 10.74 -10.96 4.13
CA VAL A 292 10.88 -9.50 4.35
C VAL A 292 10.14 -9.00 5.59
N ILE A 293 9.26 -9.82 6.18
CA ILE A 293 8.47 -9.49 7.36
C ILE A 293 9.15 -10.05 8.59
N LYS A 294 9.29 -9.21 9.62
CA LYS A 294 9.82 -9.62 10.92
C LYS A 294 8.68 -10.12 11.78
N CYS A 295 8.82 -11.34 12.30
CA CYS A 295 7.91 -11.90 13.29
C CYS A 295 8.60 -11.89 14.65
N LEU A 296 7.98 -11.31 15.68
CA LEU A 296 8.59 -11.11 17.00
C LEU A 296 7.59 -11.40 18.14
N PRO A 297 8.06 -11.84 19.32
CA PRO A 297 7.22 -11.94 20.52
C PRO A 297 6.67 -10.58 20.94
N GLY A 298 5.35 -10.47 21.09
CA GLY A 298 4.70 -9.22 21.47
C GLY A 298 4.99 -8.79 22.91
N ASP A 299 5.40 -9.72 23.77
CA ASP A 299 5.89 -9.42 25.12
C ASP A 299 7.07 -8.45 25.18
N LEU A 300 7.83 -8.31 24.08
CA LEU A 300 8.89 -7.30 23.95
C LEU A 300 8.35 -5.86 23.99
N PHE A 301 7.08 -5.68 23.63
CA PHE A 301 6.46 -4.37 23.43
C PHE A 301 5.34 -4.08 24.42
N LEU A 302 4.52 -5.09 24.74
CA LEU A 302 3.22 -4.91 25.39
C LEU A 302 3.29 -4.91 26.93
N ARG A 303 4.38 -5.36 27.54
CA ARG A 303 4.53 -5.38 29.01
C ARG A 303 4.75 -3.99 29.64
N GLN A 304 5.05 -2.98 28.84
CA GLN A 304 5.50 -1.67 29.33
C GLN A 304 4.37 -0.77 29.88
N LYS A 305 3.12 -1.05 29.52
CA LYS A 305 1.95 -0.24 29.91
C LYS A 305 0.72 -1.13 30.17
N PRO A 306 -0.26 -0.70 30.97
CA PRO A 306 -1.46 -1.48 31.24
C PRO A 306 -2.28 -1.76 29.97
N VAL A 307 -2.41 -3.04 29.62
CA VAL A 307 -3.27 -3.51 28.52
C VAL A 307 -4.66 -3.85 29.07
N GLY A 308 -5.70 -3.33 28.42
CA GLY A 308 -7.10 -3.53 28.83
C GLY A 308 -7.84 -4.54 27.96
N PHE A 309 -7.55 -4.55 26.66
CA PHE A 309 -8.24 -5.37 25.69
C PHE A 309 -7.30 -5.69 24.51
N ILE A 310 -7.40 -6.91 23.97
CA ILE A 310 -6.61 -7.36 22.82
C ILE A 310 -7.57 -7.93 21.78
N LYS A 311 -7.40 -7.53 20.52
CA LYS A 311 -7.98 -8.19 19.35
C LYS A 311 -6.89 -8.98 18.63
N ILE A 312 -7.16 -10.23 18.27
CA ILE A 312 -6.27 -11.14 17.56
C ILE A 312 -7.03 -11.71 16.37
N ASP A 313 -6.59 -11.38 15.17
CA ASP A 313 -7.20 -11.82 13.91
C ASP A 313 -6.04 -11.86 12.92
N VAL A 314 -5.47 -13.06 12.84
CA VAL A 314 -4.16 -13.33 12.25
C VAL A 314 -4.18 -14.67 11.54
N GLU A 315 -5.23 -14.95 10.77
CA GLU A 315 -5.30 -15.96 9.71
C GLU A 315 -4.37 -17.21 9.90
N GLY A 316 -4.56 -17.94 11.01
CA GLY A 316 -3.89 -19.22 11.31
C GLY A 316 -2.68 -19.15 12.27
N ALA A 317 -2.26 -17.95 12.70
CA ALA A 317 -1.16 -17.72 13.63
C ALA A 317 -1.61 -17.43 15.07
N GLU A 318 -2.90 -17.56 15.39
CA GLU A 318 -3.52 -17.04 16.60
C GLU A 318 -2.91 -17.62 17.90
N PHE A 319 -2.59 -18.92 17.92
CA PHE A 319 -1.92 -19.55 19.08
C PHE A 319 -0.42 -19.24 19.17
N ASP A 320 0.24 -18.99 18.03
CA ASP A 320 1.64 -18.52 18.02
C ASP A 320 1.72 -17.11 18.62
N VAL A 321 0.75 -16.26 18.28
CA VAL A 321 0.57 -14.94 18.90
C VAL A 321 0.29 -15.07 20.39
N LEU A 322 -0.70 -15.87 20.81
CA LEU A 322 -1.04 -16.06 22.24
C LEU A 322 0.19 -16.48 23.06
N LYS A 323 1.01 -17.41 22.54
CA LYS A 323 2.27 -17.83 23.19
C LYS A 323 3.30 -16.69 23.22
N GLY A 324 3.40 -15.87 22.17
CA GLY A 324 4.30 -14.71 22.10
C GLY A 324 3.92 -13.51 22.99
N ILE A 325 2.66 -13.45 23.46
CA ILE A 325 2.16 -12.42 24.38
C ILE A 325 1.77 -12.98 25.75
N GLN A 326 2.21 -14.20 26.07
CA GLN A 326 1.79 -14.92 27.27
C GLN A 326 2.01 -14.09 28.55
N GLY A 327 3.20 -13.49 28.73
CA GLY A 327 3.46 -12.73 29.95
C GLY A 327 2.69 -11.41 30.02
N THR A 328 2.31 -10.82 28.88
CA THR A 328 1.37 -9.70 28.82
C THR A 328 -0.01 -10.12 29.31
N ILE A 329 -0.49 -11.29 28.89
CA ILE A 329 -1.78 -11.85 29.32
C ILE A 329 -1.78 -12.16 30.81
N GLU A 330 -0.72 -12.78 31.33
CA GLU A 330 -0.55 -13.09 32.75
C GLU A 330 -0.46 -11.81 33.60
N LEU A 331 0.27 -10.80 33.13
CA LEU A 331 0.49 -9.55 33.87
C LEU A 331 -0.74 -8.66 33.92
N TRP A 332 -1.42 -8.44 32.79
CA TRP A 332 -2.47 -7.43 32.68
C TRP A 332 -3.89 -7.98 32.67
N ARG A 333 -4.05 -9.29 32.44
CA ARG A 333 -5.35 -9.99 32.41
C ARG A 333 -6.40 -9.31 31.50
N PRO A 334 -6.09 -8.95 30.24
CA PRO A 334 -7.01 -8.23 29.37
C PRO A 334 -8.18 -9.10 28.90
N GLY A 335 -9.29 -8.49 28.49
CA GLY A 335 -10.26 -9.17 27.63
C GLY A 335 -9.66 -9.43 26.25
N ILE A 336 -9.96 -10.57 25.63
CA ILE A 336 -9.40 -10.93 24.32
C ILE A 336 -10.53 -11.30 23.36
N LEU A 337 -10.64 -10.59 22.23
CA LEU A 337 -11.43 -11.01 21.09
C LEU A 337 -10.47 -11.68 20.09
N ILE A 338 -10.71 -12.94 19.76
CA ILE A 338 -9.80 -13.74 18.93
C ILE A 338 -10.56 -14.49 17.84
N GLU A 339 -10.11 -14.34 16.60
CA GLU A 339 -10.49 -15.21 15.51
C GLU A 339 -9.71 -16.52 15.63
N VAL A 340 -10.44 -17.64 15.60
CA VAL A 340 -9.83 -18.97 15.67
C VAL A 340 -10.34 -19.82 14.52
N TRP A 341 -9.42 -20.34 13.71
CA TRP A 341 -9.81 -21.21 12.60
C TRP A 341 -10.59 -22.44 13.09
N PRO A 342 -11.60 -22.91 12.35
CA PRO A 342 -12.51 -23.98 12.78
C PRO A 342 -11.82 -25.23 13.35
N GLU A 343 -10.72 -25.66 12.74
CA GLU A 343 -9.95 -26.83 13.16
C GLU A 343 -9.19 -26.65 14.48
N ARG A 344 -9.04 -25.41 14.97
CA ARG A 344 -8.32 -25.04 16.20
C ARG A 344 -9.25 -24.70 17.36
N HIS A 345 -10.58 -24.80 17.22
CA HIS A 345 -11.54 -24.43 18.28
C HIS A 345 -11.30 -25.20 19.60
N GLN A 346 -10.89 -26.47 19.51
CA GLN A 346 -10.55 -27.28 20.71
C GLN A 346 -9.30 -26.78 21.44
N ASP A 347 -8.35 -26.19 20.71
CA ASP A 347 -7.15 -25.61 21.30
C ASP A 347 -7.49 -24.37 22.12
N LEU A 348 -8.49 -23.59 21.70
CA LEU A 348 -8.95 -22.40 22.44
C LEU A 348 -9.52 -22.79 23.82
N SER A 349 -10.32 -23.85 23.87
CA SER A 349 -10.84 -24.38 25.14
C SER A 349 -9.70 -24.79 26.06
N SER A 350 -8.72 -25.53 25.52
CA SER A 350 -7.56 -26.00 26.29
C SER A 350 -6.70 -24.84 26.79
N TRP A 351 -6.55 -23.79 25.98
CA TRP A 351 -5.86 -22.57 26.35
C TRP A 351 -6.60 -21.81 27.46
N CYS A 352 -7.92 -21.69 27.36
CA CYS A 352 -8.74 -21.05 28.40
C CYS A 352 -8.56 -21.70 29.77
N ASP A 353 -8.62 -23.04 29.83
CA ASP A 353 -8.43 -23.80 31.06
C ASP A 353 -7.03 -23.57 31.66
N ALA A 354 -5.99 -23.59 30.82
CA ALA A 354 -4.61 -23.41 31.25
C ALA A 354 -4.30 -22.01 31.81
N PHE A 355 -4.93 -20.97 31.25
CA PHE A 355 -4.67 -19.57 31.61
C PHE A 355 -5.73 -18.93 32.50
N GLY A 356 -6.73 -19.71 32.96
CA GLY A 356 -7.82 -19.22 33.80
C GLY A 356 -8.69 -18.19 33.07
N TYR A 357 -9.02 -18.45 31.80
CA TYR A 357 -9.96 -17.70 30.99
C TYR A 357 -11.21 -18.54 30.72
N ALA A 358 -12.28 -17.89 30.27
CA ALA A 358 -13.46 -18.56 29.76
C ALA A 358 -13.98 -17.83 28.52
N VAL A 359 -14.52 -18.58 27.56
CA VAL A 359 -15.32 -18.03 26.46
C VAL A 359 -16.60 -17.42 27.04
N ARG A 360 -16.84 -16.14 26.77
CA ARG A 360 -17.99 -15.38 27.28
C ARG A 360 -19.02 -15.07 26.19
N GLU A 361 -18.56 -14.84 24.97
CA GLU A 361 -19.40 -14.61 23.79
C GLU A 361 -18.75 -15.26 22.56
N THR A 362 -19.58 -15.70 21.60
CA THR A 362 -19.14 -16.29 20.34
C THR A 362 -19.85 -15.65 19.16
N PHE A 363 -19.11 -15.44 18.09
CA PHE A 363 -19.58 -14.85 16.84
C PHE A 363 -19.33 -15.87 15.71
N PRO A 364 -20.25 -16.82 15.51
CA PRO A 364 -19.98 -18.03 14.73
C PRO A 364 -19.87 -17.80 13.22
N LEU A 365 -20.32 -16.66 12.70
CA LEU A 365 -20.19 -16.34 11.27
C LEU A 365 -18.74 -16.02 10.89
N ASP A 366 -18.00 -15.41 11.81
CA ASP A 366 -16.65 -14.90 11.59
C ASP A 366 -15.59 -15.68 12.40
N ASN A 367 -15.98 -16.80 13.03
CA ASN A 367 -15.13 -17.61 13.91
C ASN A 367 -14.45 -16.82 15.04
N ASN A 368 -15.10 -15.76 15.50
CA ASN A 368 -14.61 -14.88 16.55
C ASN A 368 -15.12 -15.32 17.93
N PHE A 369 -14.23 -15.28 18.91
CA PHE A 369 -14.51 -15.65 20.30
C PHE A 369 -14.06 -14.54 21.24
N PHE A 370 -14.95 -14.10 22.12
CA PHE A 370 -14.56 -13.24 23.23
C PHE A 370 -14.26 -14.10 24.46
N VAL A 371 -13.00 -14.05 24.91
CA VAL A 371 -12.53 -14.69 26.14
C VAL A 371 -12.15 -13.65 27.18
N ALA A 372 -12.46 -13.94 28.44
CA ALA A 372 -12.13 -13.06 29.57
C ALA A 372 -11.65 -13.88 30.78
N PRO A 373 -10.86 -13.26 31.69
CA PRO A 373 -10.47 -13.89 32.94
C PRO A 373 -11.67 -14.51 33.69
N VAL A 374 -11.45 -15.68 34.29
CA VAL A 374 -12.35 -16.19 35.33
C VAL A 374 -12.03 -15.40 36.60
N GLU A 375 -13.02 -14.70 37.15
CA GLU A 375 -12.89 -14.09 38.48
C GLU A 375 -12.80 -15.22 39.52
N GLY A 376 -11.75 -15.19 40.34
CA GLY A 376 -11.47 -16.19 41.38
C GLY A 376 -12.19 -15.92 42.68
#